data_AF-A0A0B6XWK2-F1
#
_entry.id   AF-A0A0B6XWK2-F1
#
_cell.length_a   1.000
_cell.length_b   1.000
_cell.length_c   1.000
_cell.angle_alpha   90.00
_cell.angle_beta   90.00
_cell.angle_gamma   90.00
#
_symmetry.space_group_name_H-M   'P 1'
#
loop_
_entity.id
_entity.type
_entity.pdbx_description
1 polymer ?
#
loop_
_entity_poly.entity_id
_entity_poly.type
_entity_poly.pdbx_seq_one_letter_code
_entity_poly.pdbx_strand_id
1 'polypeptide(L)'
;KEWPAVGDKVQNIFWFVQVSDIHISKFKDLARGPDLERFCQEYLSIINPELVLVSGDLTDSKTANGIGSMQIRDEWVIYENSIKKCRTSTKAIWLDLRGNHDSFDVFDFGSKNNYYRLHSAHGSDLKQREDFQNAFVHTHELPFGAYSFIGIDSCSRPGPNRPFNFFGYLDDKQIQHLKTLTTVTKGSNQTVWFGHFPTSLIVHNP
;
A
#
# COMPACT_ATOMS: atom_id res chain seq x y z
N LYS A 1 30.56 6.13 9.03
CA LYS A 1 30.24 4.80 8.46
C LYS A 1 30.54 4.91 6.97
N GLU A 2 31.48 4.14 6.43
CA GLU A 2 31.65 4.05 4.98
C GLU A 2 30.51 3.19 4.44
N TRP A 3 29.76 3.72 3.47
CA TRP A 3 28.73 2.97 2.77
C TRP A 3 29.39 2.06 1.73
N PRO A 4 28.90 0.83 1.53
CA PRO A 4 29.41 -0.02 0.47
C PRO A 4 29.28 0.70 -0.88
N ALA A 5 30.37 0.79 -1.64
CA ALA A 5 30.36 1.35 -2.97
C ALA A 5 29.69 0.37 -3.94
N VAL A 6 28.77 0.86 -4.76
CA VAL A 6 28.18 0.08 -5.85
C VAL A 6 29.27 -0.18 -6.89
N GLY A 7 29.63 -1.46 -7.07
CA GLY A 7 30.62 -1.91 -8.05
C GLY A 7 29.97 -2.48 -9.32
N ASP A 8 30.77 -3.17 -10.14
CA ASP A 8 30.35 -3.86 -11.36
C ASP A 8 29.71 -5.24 -11.11
N LYS A 9 29.52 -5.62 -9.84
CA LYS A 9 28.94 -6.90 -9.41
C LYS A 9 27.55 -6.71 -8.82
N VAL A 10 26.65 -7.66 -9.09
CA VAL A 10 25.30 -7.73 -8.49
C VAL A 10 25.27 -8.28 -7.06
N GLN A 11 26.42 -8.32 -6.38
CA GLN A 11 26.55 -8.86 -5.02
C GLN A 11 25.96 -7.86 -4.02
N ASN A 12 25.19 -8.35 -3.05
CA ASN A 12 24.56 -7.54 -2.02
C ASN A 12 23.61 -6.46 -2.57
N ILE A 13 22.99 -6.72 -3.73
CA ILE A 13 21.99 -5.87 -4.36
C ILE A 13 20.68 -6.64 -4.43
N PHE A 14 19.58 -5.96 -4.12
CA PHE A 14 18.22 -6.44 -4.38
C PHE A 14 17.36 -5.29 -4.88
N TRP A 15 16.24 -5.60 -5.50
CA TRP A 15 15.31 -4.62 -6.06
C TRP A 15 13.96 -4.72 -5.34
N PHE A 16 13.33 -3.56 -5.16
CA PHE A 16 11.90 -3.48 -4.91
C PHE A 16 11.30 -2.48 -5.90
N VAL A 17 10.01 -2.63 -6.18
CA VAL A 17 9.27 -1.73 -7.08
C VAL A 17 8.19 -1.03 -6.28
N GLN A 18 7.99 0.26 -6.53
CA GLN A 18 6.84 0.99 -6.00
C GLN A 18 5.84 1.28 -7.12
N VAL A 19 4.56 0.97 -6.87
CA VAL A 19 3.42 1.28 -7.73
C VAL A 19 2.41 2.08 -6.92
N SER A 20 1.67 2.99 -7.54
CA SER A 20 0.64 3.79 -6.88
C SER A 20 -0.51 4.06 -7.86
N ASP A 21 -1.67 4.45 -7.35
CA ASP A 21 -2.73 5.05 -8.15
C ASP A 21 -3.19 4.13 -9.29
N ILE A 22 -3.42 2.86 -8.95
CA ILE A 22 -3.90 1.83 -9.88
C ILE A 22 -5.34 2.17 -10.32
N HIS A 23 -6.16 2.66 -9.38
CA HIS A 23 -7.54 3.08 -9.59
C HIS A 23 -8.38 2.05 -10.37
N ILE A 24 -8.39 0.78 -9.98
CA ILE A 24 -9.26 -0.21 -10.62
C ILE A 24 -10.70 0.29 -10.60
N SER A 25 -11.32 0.40 -11.78
CA SER A 25 -12.65 0.98 -11.93
C SER A 25 -13.59 0.05 -12.68
N LYS A 26 -14.83 -0.02 -12.21
CA LYS A 26 -15.92 -0.72 -12.92
C LYS A 26 -16.50 0.13 -14.05
N PHE A 27 -16.28 1.44 -14.03
CA PHE A 27 -16.98 2.38 -14.90
C PHE A 27 -16.08 3.08 -15.91
N LYS A 28 -14.79 3.26 -15.60
CA LYS A 28 -13.85 3.98 -16.45
C LYS A 28 -12.64 3.12 -16.72
N ASP A 29 -12.20 3.10 -17.97
CA ASP A 29 -10.92 2.46 -18.33
C ASP A 29 -10.81 1.02 -17.77
N LEU A 30 -11.66 0.14 -18.32
CA LEU A 30 -11.76 -1.26 -17.89
C LEU A 30 -10.46 -2.06 -18.12
N ALA A 31 -9.48 -1.46 -18.81
CA ALA A 31 -8.17 -2.04 -19.04
C ALA A 31 -7.26 -2.00 -17.80
N ARG A 32 -7.54 -1.20 -16.77
CA ARG A 32 -6.64 -1.08 -15.59
C ARG A 32 -6.32 -2.40 -14.89
N GLY A 33 -7.30 -3.30 -14.77
CA GLY A 33 -7.07 -4.66 -14.25
C GLY A 33 -6.15 -5.47 -15.16
N PRO A 34 -6.53 -5.70 -16.43
CA PRO A 34 -5.66 -6.32 -17.44
C PRO A 34 -4.26 -5.70 -17.55
N ASP A 35 -4.14 -4.38 -17.44
CA ASP A 35 -2.87 -3.66 -17.53
C ASP A 35 -2.00 -3.91 -16.29
N LEU A 36 -2.59 -4.00 -15.10
CA LEU A 36 -1.88 -4.44 -13.89
C LEU A 36 -1.41 -5.90 -14.02
N GLU A 37 -2.24 -6.79 -14.55
CA GLU A 37 -1.85 -8.18 -14.81
C GLU A 37 -0.69 -8.27 -15.80
N ARG A 38 -0.75 -7.50 -16.89
CA ARG A 38 0.33 -7.39 -17.88
C ARG A 38 1.59 -6.80 -17.27
N PHE A 39 1.47 -5.75 -16.44
CA PHE A 39 2.60 -5.19 -15.70
C PHE A 39 3.33 -6.27 -14.90
N CYS A 40 2.57 -7.11 -14.18
CA CYS A 40 3.14 -8.22 -13.41
C CYS A 40 3.78 -9.30 -14.29
N GLN A 41 3.16 -9.64 -15.43
CA GLN A 41 3.63 -10.71 -16.31
C GLN A 41 4.84 -10.31 -17.15
N GLU A 42 4.85 -9.10 -17.69
CA GLU A 42 5.84 -8.67 -18.68
C GLU A 42 6.98 -7.87 -18.05
N TYR A 43 6.70 -7.05 -17.02
CA TYR A 43 7.70 -6.12 -16.47
C TYR A 43 8.27 -6.62 -15.15
N LEU A 44 7.43 -7.04 -14.21
CA LEU A 44 7.93 -7.55 -12.93
C LEU A 44 8.70 -8.86 -13.07
N SER A 45 8.41 -9.67 -14.09
CA SER A 45 9.19 -10.88 -14.41
C SER A 45 10.61 -10.55 -14.88
N ILE A 46 10.81 -9.40 -15.53
CA ILE A 46 12.13 -8.92 -15.98
C ILE A 46 12.88 -8.26 -14.83
N ILE A 47 12.22 -7.36 -14.08
CA ILE A 47 12.83 -6.67 -12.93
C ILE A 47 13.18 -7.68 -11.83
N ASN A 48 12.35 -8.71 -11.66
CA ASN A 48 12.44 -9.74 -10.62
C ASN A 48 12.68 -9.15 -9.22
N PRO A 49 11.80 -8.25 -8.73
CA PRO A 49 11.99 -7.63 -7.43
C PRO A 49 11.67 -8.61 -6.29
N GLU A 50 12.29 -8.38 -5.13
CA GLU A 50 11.97 -9.07 -3.88
C GLU A 50 10.64 -8.57 -3.29
N LEU A 51 10.32 -7.29 -3.48
CA LEU A 51 9.11 -6.65 -2.95
C LEU A 51 8.44 -5.73 -3.97
N VAL A 52 7.11 -5.63 -3.89
CA VAL A 52 6.32 -4.58 -4.55
C VAL A 52 5.58 -3.80 -3.48
N LEU A 53 5.87 -2.50 -3.39
CA LEU A 53 5.16 -1.56 -2.52
C LEU A 53 4.03 -0.93 -3.32
N VAL A 54 2.79 -1.02 -2.83
CA VAL A 54 1.64 -0.37 -3.46
C VAL A 54 1.10 0.72 -2.57
N SER A 55 1.40 1.97 -2.92
CA SER A 55 1.16 3.16 -2.09
C SER A 55 -0.23 3.76 -2.25
N GLY A 56 -1.26 2.92 -2.32
CA GLY A 56 -2.66 3.36 -2.27
C GLY A 56 -3.32 3.65 -3.60
N ASP A 57 -4.60 4.03 -3.49
CA ASP A 57 -5.55 4.19 -4.58
C ASP A 57 -5.62 2.95 -5.47
N LEU A 58 -5.95 1.84 -4.80
CA LEU A 58 -6.09 0.52 -5.41
C LEU A 58 -7.33 0.46 -6.30
N THR A 59 -8.42 1.08 -5.83
CA THR A 59 -9.73 1.15 -6.51
C THR A 59 -10.12 2.59 -6.82
N ASP A 60 -10.93 2.81 -7.85
CA ASP A 60 -11.38 4.16 -8.24
C ASP A 60 -12.50 4.68 -7.33
N SER A 61 -13.38 3.80 -6.82
CA SER A 61 -14.42 4.14 -5.84
C SER A 61 -15.27 5.35 -6.20
N LYS A 62 -15.43 5.62 -7.50
CA LYS A 62 -16.30 6.67 -8.04
C LYS A 62 -17.58 6.06 -8.56
N THR A 63 -18.69 6.75 -8.33
CA THR A 63 -19.98 6.41 -8.95
C THR A 63 -19.89 6.50 -10.49
N ALA A 64 -20.82 5.84 -11.20
CA ALA A 64 -20.80 5.77 -12.67
C ALA A 64 -20.79 7.15 -13.36
N ASN A 65 -21.47 8.15 -12.78
CA ASN A 65 -21.46 9.52 -13.29
C ASN A 65 -20.20 10.32 -12.87
N GLY A 66 -19.35 9.75 -12.02
CA GLY A 66 -18.10 10.33 -11.52
C GLY A 66 -18.25 11.45 -10.49
N ILE A 67 -19.48 11.76 -10.07
CA ILE A 67 -19.76 12.87 -9.15
C ILE A 67 -19.57 12.43 -7.71
N GLY A 68 -20.24 11.34 -7.33
CA GLY A 68 -20.15 10.76 -5.99
C GLY A 68 -19.03 9.72 -5.88
N SER A 69 -18.76 9.31 -4.64
CA SER A 69 -17.86 8.22 -4.31
C SER A 69 -18.53 7.24 -3.35
N MET A 70 -18.13 5.98 -3.44
CA MET A 70 -18.49 4.91 -2.51
C MET A 70 -17.58 3.71 -2.77
N GLN A 71 -17.48 2.80 -1.80
CA GLN A 71 -16.79 1.54 -2.02
C GLN A 71 -17.59 0.62 -2.94
N ILE A 72 -16.98 0.21 -4.06
CA ILE A 72 -17.59 -0.67 -5.07
C ILE A 72 -16.95 -2.04 -5.00
N ARG A 73 -17.69 -3.03 -4.49
CA ARG A 73 -17.16 -4.39 -4.27
C ARG A 73 -16.53 -5.01 -5.51
N ASP A 74 -17.10 -4.79 -6.69
CA ASP A 74 -16.60 -5.38 -7.93
C ASP A 74 -15.19 -4.88 -8.28
N GLU A 75 -14.85 -3.63 -7.99
CA GLU A 75 -13.50 -3.08 -8.20
C GLU A 75 -12.48 -3.79 -7.31
N TRP A 76 -12.84 -4.02 -6.05
CA TRP A 76 -12.03 -4.78 -5.10
C TRP A 76 -11.85 -6.24 -5.51
N VAL A 77 -12.89 -6.89 -6.05
CA VAL A 77 -12.80 -8.26 -6.59
C VAL A 77 -11.89 -8.32 -7.81
N ILE A 78 -11.94 -7.31 -8.70
CA ILE A 78 -11.02 -7.22 -9.85
C ILE A 78 -9.58 -7.04 -9.36
N TYR A 79 -9.34 -6.15 -8.39
CA TYR A 79 -8.02 -5.96 -7.79
C TYR A 79 -7.50 -7.27 -7.17
N GLU A 80 -8.29 -7.92 -6.32
CA GLU A 80 -7.92 -9.20 -5.68
C GLU A 80 -7.52 -10.27 -6.72
N ASN A 81 -8.31 -10.42 -7.77
CA ASN A 81 -8.04 -11.37 -8.85
C ASN A 81 -6.77 -11.00 -9.64
N SER A 82 -6.54 -9.72 -9.87
CA SER A 82 -5.32 -9.22 -10.53
C SER A 82 -4.09 -9.56 -9.68
N ILE A 83 -4.14 -9.34 -8.36
CA ILE A 83 -3.04 -9.71 -7.45
C ILE A 83 -2.82 -11.23 -7.41
N LYS A 84 -3.89 -12.04 -7.38
CA LYS A 84 -3.77 -13.51 -7.44
C LYS A 84 -3.03 -13.94 -8.70
N LYS A 85 -3.32 -13.34 -9.85
CA LYS A 85 -2.59 -13.60 -11.11
C LYS A 85 -1.15 -13.08 -11.07
N CYS A 86 -0.91 -11.88 -10.53
CA CYS A 86 0.44 -11.34 -10.34
C CYS A 86 1.33 -12.32 -9.56
N ARG A 87 0.79 -12.92 -8.48
CA ARG A 87 1.49 -13.93 -7.66
C ARG A 87 1.84 -15.23 -8.40
N THR A 88 1.26 -15.48 -9.58
CA THR A 88 1.68 -16.59 -10.45
C THR A 88 2.89 -16.26 -11.32
N SER A 89 3.16 -14.97 -11.53
CA SER A 89 4.21 -14.47 -12.41
C SER A 89 5.44 -13.97 -11.67
N THR A 90 5.27 -13.53 -10.42
CA THR A 90 6.36 -13.04 -9.56
C THR A 90 6.26 -13.61 -8.15
N LYS A 91 7.42 -13.82 -7.52
CA LYS A 91 7.54 -14.20 -6.11
C LYS A 91 7.66 -13.01 -5.17
N ALA A 92 7.64 -11.78 -5.71
CA ALA A 92 7.76 -10.57 -4.93
C ALA A 92 6.68 -10.50 -3.85
N ILE A 93 7.07 -10.06 -2.66
CA ILE A 93 6.13 -9.80 -1.56
C ILE A 93 5.36 -8.53 -1.89
N TRP A 94 4.03 -8.64 -1.96
CA TRP A 94 3.14 -7.54 -2.31
C TRP A 94 2.64 -6.83 -1.05
N LEU A 95 3.11 -5.60 -0.82
CA LEU A 95 2.82 -4.79 0.36
C LEU A 95 1.93 -3.61 -0.04
N ASP A 96 0.62 -3.80 0.04
CA ASP A 96 -0.35 -2.74 -0.25
C ASP A 96 -0.83 -1.99 1.00
N LEU A 97 -1.26 -0.75 0.79
CA LEU A 97 -1.95 0.10 1.75
C LEU A 97 -3.06 0.89 1.06
N ARG A 98 -3.92 1.54 1.84
CA ARG A 98 -5.03 2.35 1.32
C ARG A 98 -4.57 3.73 0.85
N GLY A 99 -5.18 4.20 -0.23
CA GLY A 99 -5.23 5.62 -0.57
C GLY A 99 -6.56 6.25 -0.20
N ASN A 100 -6.72 7.53 -0.54
CA ASN A 100 -7.95 8.26 -0.22
C ASN A 100 -9.17 7.65 -0.93
N HIS A 101 -9.01 7.10 -2.13
CA HIS A 101 -10.10 6.43 -2.84
C HIS A 101 -10.57 5.15 -2.16
N ASP A 102 -9.62 4.41 -1.58
CA ASP A 102 -9.88 3.17 -0.85
C ASP A 102 -10.54 3.39 0.53
N SER A 103 -10.71 4.66 0.93
CA SER A 103 -11.35 5.06 2.18
C SER A 103 -12.65 5.85 1.99
N PHE A 104 -13.07 6.15 0.76
CA PHE A 104 -14.34 6.83 0.52
C PHE A 104 -15.52 6.07 1.13
N ASP A 105 -16.38 6.76 1.88
CA ASP A 105 -17.56 6.19 2.54
C ASP A 105 -17.23 5.14 3.63
N VAL A 106 -15.97 5.05 4.06
CA VAL A 106 -15.54 4.10 5.10
C VAL A 106 -15.43 4.81 6.44
N PHE A 107 -16.28 4.44 7.41
CA PHE A 107 -16.25 5.05 8.74
C PHE A 107 -14.96 4.69 9.51
N ASP A 108 -14.54 3.43 9.47
CA ASP A 108 -13.30 2.97 10.07
C ASP A 108 -12.79 1.64 9.48
N PHE A 109 -11.61 1.20 9.93
CA PHE A 109 -11.02 -0.05 9.46
C PHE A 109 -11.93 -1.28 9.71
N GLY A 110 -12.71 -1.25 10.79
CA GLY A 110 -13.62 -2.30 11.22
C GLY A 110 -14.88 -2.44 10.34
N SER A 111 -15.23 -1.40 9.61
CA SER A 111 -16.48 -1.24 8.88
C SER A 111 -16.71 -2.34 7.84
N LYS A 112 -17.98 -2.74 7.65
CA LYS A 112 -18.35 -3.83 6.73
C LYS A 112 -18.04 -3.51 5.27
N ASN A 113 -18.12 -2.22 4.90
CA ASN A 113 -17.80 -1.71 3.58
C ASN A 113 -16.31 -1.38 3.39
N ASN A 114 -15.45 -1.60 4.40
CA ASN A 114 -14.00 -1.53 4.21
C ASN A 114 -13.49 -2.79 3.48
N TYR A 115 -13.57 -2.79 2.16
CA TYR A 115 -13.19 -3.92 1.33
C TYR A 115 -11.68 -4.14 1.23
N TYR A 116 -10.84 -3.13 1.52
CA TYR A 116 -9.39 -3.30 1.64
C TYR A 116 -9.03 -4.46 2.57
N ARG A 117 -9.67 -4.52 3.74
CA ARG A 117 -9.46 -5.59 4.74
C ARG A 117 -9.80 -6.99 4.23
N LEU A 118 -10.60 -7.10 3.17
CA LEU A 118 -11.11 -8.37 2.65
C LEU A 118 -10.45 -8.79 1.33
N HIS A 119 -10.09 -7.83 0.49
CA HIS A 119 -9.70 -8.06 -0.91
C HIS A 119 -8.28 -7.59 -1.24
N SER A 120 -7.62 -6.82 -0.35
CA SER A 120 -6.23 -6.40 -0.60
C SER A 120 -5.24 -7.53 -0.27
N ALA A 121 -4.01 -7.39 -0.76
CA ALA A 121 -2.95 -8.36 -0.57
C ALA A 121 -2.53 -8.51 0.90
N HIS A 122 -2.55 -7.40 1.65
CA HIS A 122 -2.07 -7.32 3.03
C HIS A 122 -3.18 -7.03 4.05
N GLY A 123 -4.32 -6.50 3.62
CA GLY A 123 -5.43 -6.10 4.49
C GLY A 123 -6.06 -7.24 5.29
N SER A 124 -6.05 -8.47 4.75
CA SER A 124 -6.54 -9.67 5.44
C SER A 124 -5.71 -10.04 6.66
N ASP A 125 -4.40 -9.83 6.60
CA ASP A 125 -3.46 -10.17 7.67
C ASP A 125 -3.55 -9.13 8.78
N LEU A 126 -3.72 -7.86 8.39
CA LEU A 126 -3.93 -6.74 9.31
C LEU A 126 -5.24 -6.83 10.10
N LYS A 127 -6.27 -7.50 9.56
CA LYS A 127 -7.54 -7.73 10.28
C LYS A 127 -7.35 -8.44 11.63
N GLN A 128 -6.32 -9.28 11.75
CA GLN A 128 -6.09 -10.11 12.93
C GLN A 128 -5.13 -9.44 13.93
N ARG A 129 -4.59 -8.26 13.60
CA ARG A 129 -3.59 -7.54 14.39
C ARG A 129 -4.28 -6.57 15.35
N GLU A 130 -4.28 -6.90 16.64
CA GLU A 130 -4.82 -6.01 17.68
C GLU A 130 -3.99 -4.71 17.85
N ASP A 131 -2.72 -4.75 17.46
CA ASP A 131 -1.77 -3.64 17.54
C ASP A 131 -1.79 -2.71 16.31
N PHE A 132 -2.60 -3.01 15.29
CA PHE A 132 -2.64 -2.23 14.06
C PHE A 132 -3.23 -0.83 14.29
N GLN A 133 -2.37 0.19 14.21
CA GLN A 133 -2.76 1.60 14.26
C GLN A 133 -2.56 2.26 12.89
N ASN A 134 -3.12 1.65 11.84
CA ASN A 134 -2.98 2.11 10.45
C ASN A 134 -1.52 2.22 9.99
N ALA A 135 -0.63 1.38 10.51
CA ALA A 135 0.71 1.19 9.98
C ALA A 135 1.16 -0.25 10.19
N PHE A 136 2.08 -0.71 9.36
CA PHE A 136 2.66 -2.03 9.48
C PHE A 136 4.13 -2.01 9.13
N VAL A 137 4.84 -3.05 9.55
CA VAL A 137 6.25 -3.27 9.23
C VAL A 137 6.43 -4.64 8.59
N HIS A 138 7.22 -4.67 7.52
CA HIS A 138 7.78 -5.87 6.94
C HIS A 138 9.31 -5.76 6.98
N THR A 139 10.00 -6.72 7.62
CA THR A 139 11.46 -6.79 7.59
C THR A 139 11.87 -7.89 6.63
N HIS A 140 12.63 -7.50 5.61
CA HIS A 140 13.19 -8.39 4.60
C HIS A 140 14.62 -8.74 4.99
N GLU A 141 14.82 -10.00 5.36
CA GLU A 141 16.11 -10.55 5.79
C GLU A 141 16.87 -11.12 4.60
N LEU A 142 18.10 -10.64 4.40
CA LEU A 142 19.01 -11.10 3.36
C LEU A 142 20.33 -11.53 3.98
N PRO A 143 21.15 -12.37 3.31
CA PRO A 143 22.46 -12.80 3.82
C PRO A 143 23.42 -11.65 4.18
N PHE A 144 23.16 -10.45 3.69
CA PHE A 144 23.98 -9.25 3.86
C PHE A 144 23.30 -8.13 4.66
N GLY A 145 22.13 -8.38 5.25
CA GLY A 145 21.47 -7.43 6.16
C GLY A 145 19.96 -7.53 6.22
N ALA A 146 19.38 -6.75 7.13
CA ALA A 146 17.95 -6.63 7.35
C ALA A 146 17.46 -5.28 6.80
N TYR A 147 16.39 -5.28 6.00
CA TYR A 147 15.81 -4.08 5.39
C TYR A 147 14.34 -3.98 5.76
N SER A 148 13.96 -2.94 6.50
CA SER A 148 12.57 -2.78 6.96
C SER A 148 11.78 -1.83 6.08
N PHE A 149 10.52 -2.18 5.83
CA PHE A 149 9.55 -1.41 5.08
C PHE A 149 8.37 -1.10 5.99
N ILE A 150 8.10 0.18 6.22
CA ILE A 150 6.99 0.65 7.04
C ILE A 150 5.94 1.29 6.13
N GLY A 151 4.78 0.63 6.02
CA GLY A 151 3.61 1.16 5.32
C GLY A 151 2.77 1.99 6.28
N ILE A 152 2.44 3.23 5.90
CA ILE A 152 1.60 4.15 6.68
C ILE A 152 0.30 4.40 5.93
N ASP A 153 -0.81 4.04 6.56
CA ASP A 153 -2.15 4.42 6.16
C ASP A 153 -2.57 5.67 6.95
N SER A 154 -2.44 6.81 6.28
CA SER A 154 -2.85 8.12 6.80
C SER A 154 -4.21 8.56 6.26
N CYS A 155 -5.07 7.64 5.81
CA CYS A 155 -6.43 8.00 5.42
C CYS A 155 -7.21 8.55 6.61
N SER A 156 -8.07 9.55 6.36
CA SER A 156 -8.98 10.09 7.38
C SER A 156 -9.89 9.01 7.98
N ARG A 157 -10.28 9.22 9.24
CA ARG A 157 -11.29 8.43 9.94
C ARG A 157 -12.33 9.36 10.57
N PRO A 158 -13.58 9.42 10.07
CA PRO A 158 -14.09 8.68 8.92
C PRO A 158 -13.46 9.14 7.59
N GLY A 159 -13.46 8.27 6.59
CA GLY A 159 -13.03 8.58 5.24
C GLY A 159 -14.12 9.36 4.50
N PRO A 160 -13.94 10.67 4.27
CA PRO A 160 -15.00 11.50 3.70
C PRO A 160 -15.20 11.18 2.24
N ASN A 161 -16.44 11.27 1.77
CA ASN A 161 -16.73 11.21 0.34
C ASN A 161 -16.13 12.43 -0.38
N ARG A 162 -16.05 12.33 -1.71
CA ARG A 162 -15.72 13.47 -2.56
C ARG A 162 -16.65 14.66 -2.26
N PRO A 163 -16.15 15.90 -2.34
CA PRO A 163 -14.81 16.31 -2.74
C PRO A 163 -13.79 16.52 -1.59
N PHE A 164 -13.92 15.87 -0.42
CA PHE A 164 -13.21 16.32 0.80
C PHE A 164 -12.06 15.43 1.32
N ASN A 165 -11.45 14.57 0.50
CA ASN A 165 -10.41 13.59 0.94
C ASN A 165 -9.04 13.78 0.24
N PHE A 166 -8.37 14.91 0.45
CA PHE A 166 -7.10 15.25 -0.23
C PHE A 166 -5.88 15.37 0.70
N PHE A 167 -6.09 15.27 2.01
CA PHE A 167 -5.02 15.34 3.01
C PHE A 167 -4.95 14.02 3.77
N GLY A 168 -3.73 13.64 4.14
CA GLY A 168 -3.53 12.55 5.09
C GLY A 168 -3.66 13.07 6.51
N TYR A 169 -4.07 12.20 7.43
CA TYR A 169 -4.28 12.53 8.83
C TYR A 169 -3.58 11.51 9.71
N LEU A 170 -2.88 12.00 10.73
CA LEU A 170 -2.34 11.18 11.80
C LEU A 170 -2.77 11.78 13.14
N ASP A 171 -3.36 10.97 14.01
CA ASP A 171 -3.65 11.34 15.39
C ASP A 171 -2.45 11.02 16.32
N ASP A 172 -2.54 11.49 17.57
CA ASP A 172 -1.49 11.25 18.57
C ASP A 172 -1.18 9.76 18.75
N LYS A 173 -2.19 8.87 18.70
CA LYS A 173 -2.00 7.43 18.90
C LYS A 173 -1.22 6.83 17.74
N GLN A 174 -1.55 7.21 16.50
CA GLN A 174 -0.83 6.81 15.31
C GLN A 174 0.60 7.33 15.36
N ILE A 175 0.85 8.59 15.73
CA ILE A 175 2.22 9.11 15.87
C ILE A 175 3.01 8.36 16.93
N GLN A 176 2.42 8.03 18.08
CA GLN A 176 3.11 7.22 19.09
C GLN A 176 3.42 5.80 18.55
N HIS A 177 2.50 5.18 17.82
CA HIS A 177 2.76 3.90 17.16
C HIS A 177 3.89 4.01 16.13
N LEU A 178 3.92 5.04 15.28
CA LEU A 178 5.04 5.24 14.34
C LEU A 178 6.39 5.39 15.09
N LYS A 179 6.40 6.07 16.24
CA LYS A 179 7.61 6.16 17.10
C LYS A 179 8.04 4.78 17.61
N THR A 180 7.12 3.88 17.97
CA THR A 180 7.52 2.52 18.37
C THR A 180 8.11 1.76 17.19
N LEU A 181 7.58 1.92 15.97
CA LEU A 181 8.15 1.30 14.77
C LEU A 181 9.58 1.77 14.49
N THR A 182 9.92 3.04 14.74
CA THR A 182 11.33 3.51 14.63
C THR A 182 12.27 2.77 15.58
N THR A 183 11.77 2.36 16.75
CA THR A 183 12.54 1.59 17.73
C THR A 183 12.67 0.14 17.30
N VAL A 184 11.59 -0.47 16.79
CA VAL A 184 11.56 -1.85 16.28
C VAL A 184 12.52 -2.03 15.10
N THR A 185 12.60 -1.06 14.19
CA THR A 185 13.46 -1.15 13.00
C THR A 185 14.85 -0.54 13.18
N LYS A 186 15.21 -0.15 14.41
CA LYS A 186 16.52 0.47 14.72
C LYS A 186 17.71 -0.43 14.34
N GLY A 187 17.52 -1.75 14.40
CA GLY A 187 18.54 -2.75 14.03
C GLY A 187 18.71 -2.97 12.53
N SER A 188 17.76 -2.51 11.72
CA SER A 188 17.78 -2.72 10.27
C SER A 188 18.87 -1.88 9.61
N ASN A 189 19.50 -2.43 8.59
CA ASN A 189 20.51 -1.74 7.79
C ASN A 189 19.93 -0.48 7.12
N GLN A 190 18.68 -0.54 6.69
CA GLN A 190 17.91 0.59 6.18
C GLN A 190 16.43 0.40 6.55
N THR A 191 15.73 1.50 6.79
CA THR A 191 14.26 1.52 6.86
C THR A 191 13.69 2.41 5.77
N VAL A 192 12.72 1.90 5.01
CA VAL A 192 11.96 2.61 3.99
C VAL A 192 10.56 2.86 4.53
N TRP A 193 10.11 4.11 4.50
CA TRP A 193 8.75 4.50 4.89
C TRP A 193 7.98 4.84 3.63
N PHE A 194 6.76 4.30 3.48
CA PHE A 194 5.92 4.56 2.33
C PHE A 194 4.46 4.72 2.75
N GLY A 195 3.71 5.46 1.94
CA GLY A 195 2.33 5.86 2.19
C GLY A 195 1.76 6.52 0.94
N HIS A 196 0.44 6.72 0.94
CA HIS A 196 -0.24 7.34 -0.20
C HIS A 196 -0.02 8.85 -0.25
N PHE A 197 -0.26 9.54 0.86
CA PHE A 197 -0.11 10.98 0.92
C PHE A 197 1.35 11.37 1.04
N PRO A 198 1.84 12.33 0.22
CA PRO A 198 3.12 12.98 0.47
C PRO A 198 3.15 13.57 1.88
N THR A 199 4.30 13.51 2.55
CA THR A 199 4.43 13.97 3.94
C THR A 199 4.04 15.45 4.13
N SER A 200 4.20 16.28 3.10
CA SER A 200 3.78 17.69 3.09
C SER A 200 2.25 17.89 3.08
N LEU A 201 1.47 16.84 2.82
CA LEU A 201 0.01 16.84 2.81
C LEU A 201 -0.57 16.01 3.96
N ILE A 202 0.25 15.60 4.93
CA ILE A 202 -0.19 14.92 6.14
C ILE A 202 -0.31 15.96 7.25
N VAL A 203 -1.51 16.08 7.82
CA VAL A 203 -1.79 16.93 8.97
C VAL A 203 -1.87 16.12 10.26
N HIS A 204 -1.47 16.73 11.37
CA HIS A 204 -1.48 16.12 12.69
C HIS A 204 -2.31 16.98 13.64
N ASN A 205 -3.32 16.39 14.27
CA ASN A 205 -4.30 17.07 15.14
C ASN A 205 -4.82 18.43 14.58
N PRO A 206 -5.39 18.45 13.36
CA PRO A 206 -6.03 19.65 12.81
C PRO A 206 -7.35 20.00 13.50
#